data_AF-A0A1I9G1T3-F1
#
_entry.id   AF-A0A1I9G1T3-F1
#
_cell.length_a   1.000
_cell.length_b   1.000
_cell.length_c   1.000
_cell.angle_alpha   90.00
_cell.angle_beta   90.00
_cell.angle_gamma   90.00
#
_symmetry.space_group_name_H-M   'P 1'
#
loop_
_entity.id
_entity.type
_entity.pdbx_description
1 polymer ?
#
loop_
_entity_poly.entity_id
_entity_poly.type
_entity_poly.pdbx_seq_one_letter_code
_entity_poly.pdbx_strand_id
1 'polypeptide(L)'
;MDSLQEVPNLCPTNDYYKRLALECTGHQIAVDLFLMNNRYSDLSTLADMSKFSTGCVFHFPNYHINHAPIQVKRFQKQLNRYLVRKIGFEAVLRIRCTKGLSLHTFYGNFFVRSTDLLAMANVNPDSAIAVQVQMEENLIGINTACFQAAVLYTSSRGDRRIRIHTLCLPVTKDLSTIFSQFDVKCAISLLSKMGNDFKLLNNKLPATTLQMYRC
;
A
#
# COMPACT_ATOMS: atom_id res chain seq x y z
N MET A 1 4.31 8.20 31.40
CA MET A 1 3.72 7.73 30.14
C MET A 1 3.09 8.94 29.50
N ASP A 2 3.88 9.68 28.72
CA ASP A 2 3.41 10.88 28.06
C ASP A 2 2.31 10.50 27.07
N SER A 3 1.14 11.13 27.23
CA SER A 3 0.07 11.09 26.25
C SER A 3 0.66 11.46 24.89
N LEU A 4 0.57 10.56 23.91
CA LEU A 4 0.96 10.82 22.53
C LEU A 4 0.33 12.13 22.07
N GLN A 5 1.13 13.18 21.94
CA GLN A 5 0.68 14.49 21.50
C GLN A 5 0.09 14.34 20.09
N GLU A 6 -1.22 14.54 19.96
CA GLU A 6 -1.90 14.51 18.65
C GLU A 6 -1.27 15.55 17.73
N VAL A 7 -0.92 15.13 16.51
CA VAL A 7 -0.36 16.04 15.52
C VAL A 7 -1.51 16.84 14.92
N PRO A 8 -1.57 18.17 15.14
CA PRO A 8 -2.67 18.97 14.61
C PRO A 8 -2.67 18.93 13.07
N ASN A 9 -3.86 18.89 12.47
CA ASN A 9 -4.09 18.89 11.01
C ASN A 9 -3.47 17.68 10.26
N LEU A 10 -3.26 16.55 10.95
CA LEU A 10 -2.84 15.30 10.31
C LEU A 10 -3.97 14.68 9.46
N CYS A 11 -5.21 14.86 9.90
CA CYS A 11 -6.41 14.41 9.17
C CYS A 11 -6.79 15.41 8.06
N PRO A 12 -7.38 14.92 6.96
CA PRO A 12 -7.97 15.77 5.94
C PRO A 12 -8.97 16.76 6.56
N THR A 13 -8.90 18.02 6.13
CA THR A 13 -9.82 19.08 6.57
C THR A 13 -11.24 18.84 6.04
N ASN A 14 -11.38 18.19 4.89
CA ASN A 14 -12.66 17.81 4.29
C ASN A 14 -12.56 16.56 3.41
N ASP A 15 -13.70 15.95 3.10
CA ASP A 15 -13.80 14.72 2.31
C ASP A 15 -13.98 14.94 0.80
N TYR A 16 -13.74 16.15 0.28
CA TYR A 16 -13.93 16.45 -1.14
C TYR A 16 -13.02 15.58 -2.03
N TYR A 17 -11.73 15.56 -1.74
CA TYR A 17 -10.74 14.83 -2.55
C TYR A 17 -10.90 13.31 -2.46
N LYS A 18 -11.34 12.81 -1.30
CA LYS A 18 -11.71 11.41 -1.13
C LYS A 18 -12.88 11.04 -2.04
N ARG A 19 -13.96 11.84 -2.05
CA ARG A 19 -15.12 11.60 -2.94
C ARG A 19 -14.73 11.64 -4.41
N LEU A 20 -13.97 12.65 -4.82
CA LEU A 20 -13.44 12.75 -6.19
C LEU A 20 -12.63 11.51 -6.58
N ALA A 21 -11.74 11.04 -5.72
CA ALA A 21 -10.93 9.86 -5.99
C ALA A 21 -11.74 8.55 -6.11
N LEU A 22 -12.83 8.43 -5.35
CA LEU A 22 -13.74 7.29 -5.47
C LEU A 22 -14.49 7.32 -6.80
N GLU A 23 -14.95 8.49 -7.25
CA GLU A 23 -15.55 8.67 -8.58
C GLU A 23 -14.55 8.35 -9.71
N CYS A 24 -13.31 8.83 -9.59
CA CYS A 24 -12.23 8.51 -10.53
C CYS A 24 -11.99 7.00 -10.60
N THR A 25 -11.87 6.32 -9.46
CA THR A 25 -11.68 4.86 -9.43
C THR A 25 -12.85 4.11 -10.06
N GLY A 26 -14.08 4.58 -9.89
CA GLY A 26 -15.26 4.03 -10.57
C GLY A 26 -15.11 4.02 -12.10
N HIS A 27 -14.47 5.06 -12.64
CA HIS A 27 -14.17 5.20 -14.07
C HIS A 27 -12.77 4.71 -14.47
N GLN A 28 -12.08 3.99 -13.58
CA GLN A 28 -10.71 3.48 -13.80
C GLN A 28 -9.66 4.59 -14.05
N ILE A 29 -9.84 5.74 -13.40
CA ILE A 29 -8.92 6.88 -13.45
C ILE A 29 -8.11 6.93 -12.15
N ALA A 30 -6.79 7.03 -12.28
CA ALA A 30 -5.88 7.28 -11.16
C ALA A 30 -5.37 8.73 -11.18
N VAL A 31 -5.19 9.32 -10.00
CA VAL A 31 -4.71 10.70 -9.83
C VAL A 31 -3.36 10.69 -9.11
N ASP A 32 -2.30 11.07 -9.81
CA ASP A 32 -0.95 11.21 -9.25
C ASP A 32 -0.66 12.69 -8.92
N LEU A 33 -0.23 12.98 -7.69
CA LEU A 33 0.03 14.35 -7.21
C LEU A 33 1.53 14.66 -7.18
N PHE A 34 1.97 15.64 -7.95
CA PHE A 34 3.31 16.24 -7.83
C PHE A 34 3.20 17.58 -7.11
N LEU A 35 3.43 17.58 -5.79
CA LEU A 35 3.37 18.79 -4.98
C LEU A 35 4.74 19.46 -4.88
N MET A 36 4.83 20.67 -5.43
CA MET A 36 5.98 21.57 -5.28
C MET A 36 5.51 22.81 -4.52
N ASN A 37 5.97 22.99 -3.28
CA ASN A 37 5.49 24.09 -2.43
C ASN A 37 6.62 24.69 -1.57
N ASN A 38 6.49 25.99 -1.30
CA ASN A 38 7.40 26.76 -0.43
C ASN A 38 6.72 27.20 0.88
N ARG A 39 5.42 26.89 1.04
CA ARG A 39 4.59 27.19 2.21
C ARG A 39 3.66 26.01 2.46
N TYR A 40 3.00 25.98 3.62
CA TYR A 40 1.98 24.99 3.93
C TYR A 40 0.94 24.88 2.79
N SER A 41 0.60 23.65 2.40
CA SER A 41 -0.35 23.38 1.30
C SER A 41 -1.31 22.23 1.62
N ASP A 42 -1.51 21.95 2.90
CA ASP A 42 -2.48 20.94 3.39
C ASP A 42 -2.38 19.57 2.68
N LEU A 43 -1.19 18.99 2.69
CA LEU A 43 -0.91 17.73 1.99
C LEU A 43 -1.78 16.56 2.51
N SER A 44 -2.19 16.58 3.78
CA SER A 44 -3.12 15.60 4.35
C SER A 44 -4.42 15.53 3.56
N THR A 45 -5.03 16.68 3.27
CA THR A 45 -6.26 16.80 2.49
C THR A 45 -6.04 16.48 1.00
N LEU A 46 -4.95 16.97 0.41
CA LEU A 46 -4.67 16.74 -1.02
C LEU A 46 -4.28 15.29 -1.32
N ALA A 47 -3.55 14.62 -0.42
CA ALA A 47 -3.05 13.26 -0.64
C ALA A 47 -4.17 12.23 -0.80
N ASP A 48 -5.35 12.48 -0.23
CA ASP A 48 -6.50 11.61 -0.37
C ASP A 48 -6.92 11.39 -1.83
N MET A 49 -6.71 12.39 -2.70
CA MET A 49 -7.04 12.24 -4.12
C MET A 49 -6.23 11.11 -4.76
N SER A 50 -4.96 10.98 -4.38
CA SER A 50 -4.07 9.94 -4.89
C SER A 50 -4.21 8.63 -4.13
N LYS A 51 -4.41 8.69 -2.81
CA LYS A 51 -4.56 7.51 -1.95
C LYS A 51 -5.73 6.63 -2.39
N PHE A 52 -6.90 7.25 -2.59
CA PHE A 52 -8.13 6.53 -2.92
C PHE A 52 -8.33 6.29 -4.42
N SER A 53 -7.53 6.93 -5.29
CA SER A 53 -7.54 6.70 -6.75
C SER A 53 -6.41 5.79 -7.23
N THR A 54 -5.65 5.17 -6.32
CA THR A 54 -4.50 4.29 -6.62
C THR A 54 -3.30 4.97 -7.26
N GLY A 55 -3.22 6.30 -7.14
CA GLY A 55 -2.08 7.09 -7.55
C GLY A 55 -0.96 7.14 -6.51
N CYS A 56 0.01 8.00 -6.79
CA CYS A 56 1.21 8.27 -6.02
C CYS A 56 1.28 9.75 -5.67
N VAL A 57 1.88 10.06 -4.53
CA VAL A 57 2.16 11.43 -4.09
C VAL A 57 3.66 11.65 -4.12
N PHE A 58 4.09 12.69 -4.83
CA PHE A 58 5.47 13.12 -4.95
C PHE A 58 5.61 14.53 -4.40
N HIS A 59 6.32 14.65 -3.28
CA HIS A 59 6.47 15.92 -2.59
C HIS A 59 7.90 16.46 -2.70
N PHE A 60 8.01 17.69 -3.21
CA PHE A 60 9.26 18.44 -3.39
C PHE A 60 9.19 19.74 -2.59
N PRO A 61 9.56 19.72 -1.30
CA PRO A 61 9.51 20.90 -0.45
C PRO A 61 10.56 21.93 -0.86
N ASN A 62 10.22 23.21 -0.75
CA ASN A 62 11.07 24.35 -1.07
C ASN A 62 11.64 24.29 -2.49
N TYR A 63 10.81 23.87 -3.46
CA TYR A 63 11.22 23.78 -4.85
C TYR A 63 11.49 25.16 -5.44
N HIS A 64 12.72 25.36 -5.92
CA HIS A 64 13.12 26.58 -6.62
C HIS A 64 14.19 26.26 -7.65
N ILE A 65 13.99 26.73 -8.89
CA ILE A 65 14.86 26.40 -10.04
C ILE A 65 16.31 26.82 -9.77
N ASN A 66 16.51 28.06 -9.32
CA ASN A 66 17.84 28.63 -9.12
C ASN A 66 18.44 28.37 -7.73
N HIS A 67 17.60 28.19 -6.70
CA HIS A 67 18.03 28.18 -5.30
C HIS A 67 18.00 26.78 -4.67
N ALA A 68 17.36 25.79 -5.31
CA ALA A 68 17.29 24.42 -4.82
C ALA A 68 17.67 23.40 -5.91
N PRO A 69 18.91 23.44 -6.44
CA PRO A 69 19.33 22.58 -7.56
C PRO A 69 19.21 21.08 -7.25
N ILE A 70 19.31 20.69 -5.97
CA ILE A 70 19.13 19.29 -5.52
C ILE A 70 17.67 18.84 -5.74
N GLN A 71 16.69 19.67 -5.38
CA GLN A 71 15.27 19.34 -5.58
C GLN A 71 14.90 19.33 -7.06
N VAL A 72 15.48 20.24 -7.86
CA VAL A 72 15.32 20.25 -9.31
C VAL A 72 15.81 18.94 -9.93
N LYS A 73 17.02 18.50 -9.60
CA LYS A 73 17.57 17.22 -10.08
C LYS A 73 16.74 16.02 -9.62
N ARG A 74 16.26 16.04 -8.37
CA ARG A 74 15.38 14.98 -7.83
C ARG A 74 14.06 14.91 -8.61
N PHE A 75 13.42 16.06 -8.84
CA PHE A 75 12.19 16.16 -9.63
C PHE A 75 12.40 15.66 -11.06
N GLN A 76 13.45 16.10 -11.74
CA GLN A 76 13.78 15.64 -13.09
C GLN A 76 13.95 14.12 -13.16
N LYS A 77 14.72 13.53 -12.24
CA LYS A 77 14.92 12.07 -12.18
C LYS A 77 13.61 11.33 -11.92
N GLN A 78 12.79 11.85 -11.01
CA GLN A 78 11.54 11.23 -10.60
C GLN A 78 10.46 11.33 -11.69
N LEU A 79 10.34 12.48 -12.34
CA LEU A 79 9.46 12.69 -13.48
C LEU A 79 9.88 11.82 -14.67
N ASN A 80 11.19 11.73 -14.96
CA ASN A 80 11.69 10.86 -16.01
C ASN A 80 11.29 9.40 -15.75
N ARG A 81 11.57 8.86 -14.55
CA ARG A 81 11.14 7.51 -14.15
C ARG A 81 9.62 7.35 -14.27
N TYR A 82 8.84 8.34 -13.83
CA TYR A 82 7.39 8.30 -13.86
C TYR A 82 6.83 8.19 -15.29
N LEU A 83 7.43 8.89 -16.26
CA LEU A 83 7.02 8.86 -17.67
C LEU A 83 7.45 7.59 -18.41
N VAL A 84 8.61 7.02 -18.07
CA VAL A 84 9.16 5.85 -18.80
C VAL A 84 8.84 4.50 -18.14
N ARG A 85 8.39 4.48 -16.88
CA ARG A 85 8.04 3.22 -16.20
C ARG A 85 6.87 2.54 -16.89
N LYS A 86 6.81 1.22 -16.74
CA LYS A 86 5.64 0.43 -17.16
C LYS A 86 4.43 0.82 -16.33
N ILE A 87 3.25 0.74 -16.92
CA ILE A 87 1.97 0.96 -16.26
C ILE A 87 0.96 -0.08 -16.73
N GLY A 88 0.07 -0.49 -15.85
CA GLY A 88 -1.12 -1.27 -16.16
C GLY A 88 -2.37 -0.52 -15.73
N PHE A 89 -3.43 -0.63 -16.50
CA PHE A 89 -4.71 0.04 -16.30
C PHE A 89 -5.78 -0.96 -15.88
N GLU A 90 -6.86 -0.46 -15.26
CA GLU A 90 -8.07 -1.22 -14.90
C GLU A 90 -7.73 -2.51 -14.15
N ALA A 91 -6.81 -2.38 -13.20
CA ALA A 91 -6.17 -3.50 -12.55
C ALA A 91 -7.00 -4.00 -11.38
N VAL A 92 -6.96 -5.32 -11.18
CA VAL A 92 -7.60 -5.98 -10.05
C VAL A 92 -6.64 -6.99 -9.47
N LEU A 93 -6.37 -6.89 -8.17
CA LEU A 93 -5.55 -7.82 -7.42
C LEU A 93 -6.45 -8.74 -6.57
N ARG A 94 -6.20 -10.03 -6.67
CA ARG A 94 -6.74 -11.05 -5.77
C ARG A 94 -5.60 -11.85 -5.18
N ILE A 95 -5.63 -12.03 -3.87
CA ILE A 95 -4.67 -12.89 -3.15
C ILE A 95 -5.44 -14.09 -2.61
N ARG A 96 -4.87 -15.28 -2.77
CA ARG A 96 -5.35 -16.54 -2.19
C ARG A 96 -4.28 -17.11 -1.27
N CYS A 97 -4.69 -17.80 -0.23
CA CYS A 97 -3.80 -18.50 0.68
C CYS A 97 -4.29 -19.94 0.94
N THR A 98 -3.42 -20.79 1.49
CA THR A 98 -3.77 -22.14 1.92
C THR A 98 -4.90 -22.10 2.96
N LYS A 99 -5.80 -23.09 2.91
CA LYS A 99 -6.89 -23.24 3.89
C LYS A 99 -6.35 -23.21 5.33
N GLY A 100 -7.06 -22.52 6.20
CA GLY A 100 -6.66 -22.27 7.60
C GLY A 100 -5.91 -20.96 7.79
N LEU A 101 -5.52 -20.29 6.70
CA LEU A 101 -5.07 -18.91 6.69
C LEU A 101 -6.16 -18.01 6.10
N SER A 102 -6.23 -16.77 6.58
CA SER A 102 -7.08 -15.72 6.04
C SER A 102 -6.32 -14.39 5.91
N LEU A 103 -6.79 -13.55 4.99
CA LEU A 103 -6.26 -12.22 4.76
C LEU A 103 -7.09 -11.23 5.57
N HIS A 104 -6.50 -10.62 6.58
CA HIS A 104 -7.23 -9.80 7.55
C HIS A 104 -7.31 -8.33 7.12
N THR A 105 -6.16 -7.66 6.98
CA THR A 105 -6.10 -6.23 6.61
C THR A 105 -5.15 -6.00 5.45
N PHE A 106 -5.56 -5.19 4.48
CA PHE A 106 -4.72 -4.75 3.38
C PHE A 106 -4.21 -3.32 3.62
N TYR A 107 -2.99 -3.02 3.19
CA TYR A 107 -2.33 -1.74 3.41
C TYR A 107 -1.66 -1.20 2.14
N GLY A 108 -2.13 -0.07 1.64
CA GLY A 108 -1.64 0.57 0.41
C GLY A 108 -2.68 1.49 -0.23
N ASN A 109 -2.37 1.96 -1.45
CA ASN A 109 -3.28 2.80 -2.23
C ASN A 109 -4.10 1.90 -3.17
N PHE A 110 -5.29 1.52 -2.74
CA PHE A 110 -6.24 0.72 -3.50
C PHE A 110 -7.67 1.03 -3.05
N PHE A 111 -8.64 0.56 -3.84
CA PHE A 111 -10.04 0.57 -3.47
C PHE A 111 -10.51 -0.87 -3.20
N VAL A 112 -11.02 -1.13 -2.01
CA VAL A 112 -11.55 -2.46 -1.65
C VAL A 112 -12.94 -2.62 -2.27
N ARG A 113 -13.10 -3.57 -3.18
CA ARG A 113 -14.40 -3.88 -3.80
C ARG A 113 -15.12 -5.03 -3.08
N SER A 114 -14.36 -6.02 -2.61
CA SER A 114 -14.83 -7.10 -1.75
C SER A 114 -13.68 -7.59 -0.86
N THR A 115 -13.96 -8.51 0.07
CA THR A 115 -13.02 -8.96 1.11
C THR A 115 -11.65 -9.40 0.59
N ASP A 116 -11.57 -9.98 -0.62
CA ASP A 116 -10.32 -10.45 -1.22
C ASP A 116 -10.02 -9.82 -2.60
N LEU A 117 -10.75 -8.76 -2.98
CA LEU A 117 -10.65 -8.16 -4.31
C LEU A 117 -10.35 -6.67 -4.21
N LEU A 118 -9.11 -6.32 -4.55
CA LEU A 118 -8.63 -4.95 -4.55
C LEU A 118 -8.69 -4.40 -5.97
N ALA A 119 -9.47 -3.34 -6.16
CA ALA A 119 -9.49 -2.58 -7.39
C ALA A 119 -8.37 -1.53 -7.37
N MET A 120 -7.67 -1.43 -8.49
CA MET A 120 -6.66 -0.41 -8.72
C MET A 120 -6.86 0.18 -10.11
N ALA A 121 -7.19 1.46 -10.19
CA ALA A 121 -7.33 2.15 -11.47
C ALA A 121 -6.04 2.01 -12.29
N ASN A 122 -4.89 2.25 -11.64
CA ASN A 122 -3.57 2.00 -12.22
C ASN A 122 -2.70 1.11 -11.31
N VAL A 123 -1.87 0.29 -11.93
CA VAL A 123 -0.77 -0.44 -11.27
C VAL A 123 0.55 -0.01 -11.88
N ASN A 124 1.48 0.38 -11.01
CA ASN A 124 2.83 0.76 -11.41
C ASN A 124 3.85 -0.14 -10.67
N PRO A 125 5.07 -0.32 -11.20
CA PRO A 125 6.07 -1.21 -10.63
C PRO A 125 6.69 -0.71 -9.32
N ASP A 126 6.39 0.53 -8.91
CA ASP A 126 6.98 1.16 -7.73
C ASP A 126 6.01 1.12 -6.52
N SER A 127 4.74 0.76 -6.74
CA SER A 127 3.72 0.62 -5.70
C SER A 127 3.81 -0.75 -5.03
N ALA A 128 3.62 -0.77 -3.70
CA ALA A 128 3.61 -1.99 -2.89
C ALA A 128 2.39 -2.06 -1.97
N ILE A 129 1.72 -3.21 -1.98
CA ILE A 129 0.62 -3.56 -1.08
C ILE A 129 1.16 -4.53 -0.04
N ALA A 130 0.83 -4.30 1.22
CA ALA A 130 1.10 -5.24 2.30
C ALA A 130 -0.21 -5.81 2.83
N VAL A 131 -0.19 -7.04 3.31
CA VAL A 131 -1.37 -7.72 3.84
C VAL A 131 -1.01 -8.38 5.15
N GLN A 132 -1.86 -8.18 6.16
CA GLN A 132 -1.80 -8.91 7.41
C GLN A 132 -2.52 -10.25 7.24
N VAL A 133 -1.82 -11.35 7.52
CA VAL A 133 -2.36 -12.70 7.46
C VAL A 133 -2.69 -13.16 8.87
N GLN A 134 -3.82 -13.84 9.03
CA GLN A 134 -4.23 -14.47 10.26
C GLN A 134 -4.36 -15.98 10.06
N MET A 135 -4.04 -16.74 11.12
CA MET A 135 -4.28 -18.17 11.17
C MET A 135 -5.61 -18.41 11.88
N GLU A 136 -6.61 -18.89 11.15
CA GLU A 136 -7.95 -19.19 11.68
C GLU A 136 -8.05 -20.63 12.18
N GLU A 137 -7.38 -21.55 11.48
CA GLU A 137 -7.33 -22.97 11.83
C GLU A 137 -5.88 -23.40 12.04
N ASN A 138 -5.66 -24.37 12.92
CA ASN A 138 -4.33 -24.96 13.06
C ASN A 138 -3.93 -25.69 11.77
N LEU A 139 -2.73 -25.39 11.25
CA LEU A 139 -2.18 -25.99 10.04
C LEU A 139 -1.63 -27.42 10.25
N ILE A 140 -2.33 -28.24 11.04
CA ILE A 140 -1.88 -29.61 11.37
C ILE A 140 -1.96 -30.48 10.11
N GLY A 141 -0.88 -31.23 9.84
CA GLY A 141 -0.79 -32.09 8.66
C GLY A 141 -0.43 -31.33 7.36
N ILE A 142 -0.29 -30.00 7.43
CA ILE A 142 0.15 -29.17 6.31
C ILE A 142 1.62 -28.84 6.51
N ASN A 143 2.48 -29.28 5.59
CA ASN A 143 3.92 -29.00 5.65
C ASN A 143 4.30 -27.68 4.95
N THR A 144 3.42 -27.14 4.11
CA THR A 144 3.70 -25.96 3.30
C THR A 144 2.45 -25.08 3.17
N ALA A 145 2.60 -23.82 3.55
CA ALA A 145 1.60 -22.78 3.31
C ALA A 145 1.94 -22.05 2.01
N CYS A 146 0.93 -21.81 1.17
CA CYS A 146 1.09 -21.18 -0.13
C CYS A 146 0.27 -19.90 -0.19
N PHE A 147 0.84 -18.88 -0.82
CA PHE A 147 0.19 -17.62 -1.15
C PHE A 147 0.26 -17.41 -2.66
N GLN A 148 -0.85 -17.01 -3.26
CA GLN A 148 -0.90 -16.71 -4.69
C GLN A 148 -1.55 -15.35 -4.91
N ALA A 149 -0.75 -14.40 -5.40
CA ALA A 149 -1.22 -13.10 -5.82
C ALA A 149 -1.43 -13.09 -7.34
N ALA A 150 -2.63 -12.77 -7.79
CA ALA A 150 -2.99 -12.65 -9.19
C ALA A 150 -3.45 -11.21 -9.48
N VAL A 151 -2.72 -10.52 -10.37
CA VAL A 151 -3.08 -9.18 -10.86
C VAL A 151 -3.54 -9.30 -12.30
N LEU A 152 -4.83 -9.02 -12.53
CA LEU A 152 -5.39 -8.81 -13.85
C LEU A 152 -5.25 -7.33 -14.20
N TYR A 153 -4.73 -6.98 -15.37
CA TYR A 153 -4.59 -5.59 -15.81
C TYR A 153 -4.59 -5.47 -17.33
N THR A 154 -4.91 -4.28 -17.84
CA THR A 154 -4.75 -3.91 -19.26
C THR A 154 -3.38 -3.27 -19.43
N SER A 155 -2.55 -3.79 -20.33
CA SER A 155 -1.23 -3.23 -20.61
C SER A 155 -1.33 -1.91 -21.40
N SER A 156 -0.26 -1.13 -21.45
CA SER A 156 -0.18 0.07 -22.29
C SER A 156 -0.29 -0.19 -23.81
N ARG A 157 -0.29 -1.46 -24.24
CA ARG A 157 -0.51 -1.87 -25.62
C ARG A 157 -1.96 -2.32 -25.90
N GLY A 158 -2.84 -2.30 -24.89
CA GLY A 158 -4.23 -2.75 -25.01
C GLY A 158 -4.47 -4.23 -24.64
N ASP A 159 -3.40 -5.02 -24.42
CA ASP A 159 -3.59 -6.43 -24.06
C ASP A 159 -4.12 -6.59 -22.62
N ARG A 160 -5.14 -7.41 -22.42
CA ARG A 160 -5.57 -7.86 -21.09
C ARG A 160 -4.67 -9.01 -20.62
N ARG A 161 -3.96 -8.82 -19.50
CA ARG A 161 -2.95 -9.75 -18.99
C ARG A 161 -3.20 -10.11 -17.53
N ILE A 162 -2.82 -11.33 -17.16
CA ILE A 162 -2.78 -11.78 -15.77
C ILE A 162 -1.32 -12.03 -15.39
N ARG A 163 -0.85 -11.41 -14.30
CA ARG A 163 0.43 -11.71 -13.67
C ARG A 163 0.19 -12.47 -12.38
N ILE A 164 0.87 -13.60 -12.21
CA ILE A 164 0.73 -14.46 -11.02
C ILE A 164 2.08 -14.55 -10.31
N HIS A 165 2.05 -14.37 -8.99
CA HIS A 165 3.16 -14.68 -8.09
C HIS A 165 2.70 -15.74 -7.10
N THR A 166 3.49 -16.81 -6.95
CA THR A 166 3.23 -17.88 -5.99
C THR A 166 4.41 -17.98 -5.03
N LEU A 167 4.12 -17.90 -3.74
CA LEU A 167 5.07 -18.06 -2.65
C LEU A 167 4.66 -19.29 -1.83
N CYS A 168 5.62 -20.16 -1.56
CA CYS A 168 5.42 -21.35 -0.72
C CYS A 168 6.38 -21.28 0.46
N LEU A 169 5.87 -21.41 1.68
CA LEU A 169 6.61 -21.32 2.93
C LEU A 169 6.44 -22.61 3.75
N PRO A 170 7.51 -23.13 4.36
CA PRO A 170 7.40 -24.29 5.24
C PRO A 170 6.61 -23.94 6.50
N VAL A 171 5.76 -24.86 6.95
CA VAL A 171 5.05 -24.74 8.23
C VAL A 171 5.88 -25.45 9.30
N THR A 172 6.15 -24.74 10.39
CA THR A 172 6.89 -25.30 11.53
C THR A 172 6.17 -24.99 12.84
N LYS A 173 6.34 -25.89 13.81
CA LYS A 173 5.90 -25.68 15.20
C LYS A 173 7.04 -25.20 16.09
N ASP A 174 8.28 -25.28 15.60
CA ASP A 174 9.45 -24.91 16.37
C ASP A 174 9.69 -23.39 16.32
N LEU A 175 9.64 -22.75 17.48
CA LEU A 175 9.86 -21.31 17.64
C LEU A 175 11.28 -20.90 17.24
N SER A 176 12.29 -21.76 17.44
CA SER A 176 13.67 -21.41 17.10
C SER A 176 13.85 -21.25 15.59
N THR A 177 13.18 -22.09 14.81
CA THR A 177 13.11 -21.98 13.35
C THR A 177 12.38 -20.70 12.93
N ILE A 178 11.31 -20.32 13.62
CA ILE A 178 10.56 -19.08 13.32
C ILE A 178 11.43 -17.84 13.52
N PHE A 179 12.13 -17.75 14.65
CA PHE A 179 12.99 -16.59 14.95
C PHE A 179 14.20 -16.50 14.01
N SER A 180 14.81 -17.63 13.67
CA SER A 180 15.97 -17.66 12.76
C SER A 180 15.61 -17.29 11.31
N GLN A 181 14.39 -17.58 10.87
CA GLN A 181 13.91 -17.27 9.52
C GLN A 181 13.13 -15.95 9.42
N PHE A 182 13.06 -15.18 10.50
CA PHE A 182 12.26 -13.96 10.56
C PHE A 182 12.82 -12.84 9.67
N ASP A 183 11.99 -12.32 8.75
CA ASP A 183 12.37 -11.18 7.89
C ASP A 183 12.06 -9.86 8.58
N VAL A 184 13.10 -9.29 9.21
CA VAL A 184 13.03 -8.01 9.92
C VAL A 184 12.61 -6.86 8.99
N LYS A 185 13.01 -6.85 7.72
CA LYS A 185 12.68 -5.76 6.79
C LYS A 185 11.20 -5.79 6.42
N CYS A 186 10.67 -6.98 6.12
CA CYS A 186 9.25 -7.16 5.85
C CYS A 186 8.40 -6.78 7.07
N ALA A 187 8.83 -7.22 8.26
CA ALA A 187 8.14 -6.90 9.51
C ALA A 187 8.08 -5.39 9.77
N ILE A 188 9.21 -4.69 9.65
CA ILE A 188 9.25 -3.23 9.84
C ILE A 188 8.37 -2.52 8.81
N SER A 189 8.38 -2.96 7.54
CA SER A 189 7.53 -2.40 6.49
C SER A 189 6.03 -2.56 6.81
N LEU A 190 5.61 -3.74 7.26
CA LEU A 190 4.22 -4.00 7.64
C LEU A 190 3.82 -3.18 8.88
N LEU A 191 4.63 -3.19 9.95
CA LEU A 191 4.39 -2.40 11.15
C LEU A 191 4.32 -0.89 10.87
N SER A 192 5.14 -0.39 9.95
CA SER A 192 5.11 1.02 9.53
C SER A 192 3.79 1.39 8.87
N LYS A 193 3.23 0.49 8.04
CA LYS A 193 1.91 0.67 7.42
C LYS A 193 0.79 0.58 8.48
N MET A 194 0.85 -0.39 9.39
CA MET A 194 -0.11 -0.52 10.49
C MET A 194 -0.12 0.72 11.40
N GLY A 195 1.06 1.23 11.74
CA GLY A 195 1.20 2.43 12.57
C GLY A 195 0.70 3.70 11.89
N ASN A 196 0.80 3.81 10.57
CA ASN A 196 0.24 4.93 9.82
C ASN A 196 -1.30 4.92 9.86
N ASP A 197 -1.92 3.77 9.60
CA ASP A 197 -3.38 3.63 9.67
C ASP A 197 -3.90 3.84 11.09
N PHE A 198 -3.18 3.37 12.11
CA PHE A 198 -3.48 3.62 13.51
C PHE A 198 -3.60 5.11 13.83
N LYS A 199 -2.60 5.91 13.40
CA LYS A 199 -2.58 7.36 13.65
C LYS A 199 -3.66 8.11 12.88
N LEU A 200 -4.06 7.62 11.71
CA LEU A 200 -5.13 8.25 10.91
C LEU A 200 -6.54 7.88 11.41
N LEU A 201 -6.71 6.75 12.09
CA LEU A 201 -8.01 6.25 12.52
C LEU A 201 -8.36 6.53 14.00
N ASN A 202 -7.49 7.22 14.77
CA ASN A 202 -7.71 7.57 16.19
C ASN A 202 -8.13 6.39 17.10
N ASN A 203 -7.89 5.15 16.71
CA ASN A 203 -8.34 3.97 17.45
C ASN A 203 -7.27 3.51 18.43
N LYS A 204 -7.66 3.11 19.65
CA LYS A 204 -6.77 2.44 20.61
C LYS A 204 -6.35 1.06 20.10
N LEU A 205 -5.11 0.64 20.42
CA LEU A 205 -4.60 -0.69 20.06
C LEU A 205 -5.53 -1.76 20.63
N PRO A 206 -6.07 -2.71 19.84
CA PRO A 206 -6.48 -3.97 20.42
C PRO A 206 -5.22 -4.64 20.97
N ALA A 207 -5.18 -4.81 22.29
CA ALA A 207 -4.11 -5.46 23.01
C ALA A 207 -4.18 -6.97 22.79
N THR A 208 -3.90 -7.42 21.56
CA THR A 208 -3.66 -8.82 21.16
C THR A 208 -3.50 -8.84 19.64
N THR A 209 -2.70 -9.76 19.12
CA THR A 209 -2.42 -9.99 17.69
C THR A 209 -1.15 -9.33 17.13
N LEU A 210 -0.01 -9.53 17.81
CA LEU A 210 1.28 -9.68 17.12
C LEU A 210 1.44 -11.16 16.73
N GLN A 211 0.74 -11.56 15.67
CA GLN A 211 1.14 -12.72 14.87
C GLN A 211 1.37 -12.19 13.45
N MET A 212 2.57 -11.64 13.24
CA MET A 212 3.03 -11.29 11.90
C MET A 212 3.78 -12.48 11.32
N TYR A 213 3.09 -13.24 10.48
CA TYR A 213 3.71 -14.21 9.59
C TYR A 213 3.71 -13.65 8.17
N ARG A 214 4.86 -13.80 7.51
CA ARG A 214 5.22 -13.22 6.21
C ARG A 214 4.23 -13.57 5.09
N CYS A 215 3.92 -12.57 4.24
CA CYS A 215 3.66 -12.73 2.80
C CYS A 215 4.91 -12.33 2.02
#